data_AF-A0A3D0R301-F1
#
_entry.id   AF-A0A3D0R301-F1
#
_cell.length_a   1.000
_cell.length_b   1.000
_cell.length_c   1.000
_cell.angle_alpha   90.00
_cell.angle_beta   90.00
_cell.angle_gamma   90.00
#
_symmetry.space_group_name_H-M   'P 1'
#
loop_
_entity.id
_entity.type
_entity.pdbx_description
1 polymer ?
#
loop_
_entity_poly.entity_id
_entity_poly.type
_entity_poly.pdbx_seq_one_letter_code
_entity_poly.pdbx_strand_id
1 'polypeptide(L)' 'CVEVAACPGTVHVRDSKDTSGPTLAFTPDAWSAFVGHTTR' A
#
# COMPACT_ATOMS: atom_id res chain seq x y z
N CYS A 1 -3.64 2.99 10.85
CA CYS A 1 -2.74 3.80 10.01
C CYS A 1 -1.94 2.83 9.17
N VAL A 2 -1.51 3.22 7.98
CA VAL A 2 -0.72 2.32 7.13
C VAL A 2 0.62 2.97 6.82
N GLU A 3 1.66 2.16 6.75
CA GLU A 3 2.93 2.52 6.15
C GLU A 3 2.93 2.09 4.69
N VAL A 4 3.50 2.93 3.83
CA VAL A 4 3.57 2.70 2.38
C VAL A 4 5.01 2.85 1.92
N ALA A 5 5.52 1.87 1.18
CA ALA A 5 6.85 1.91 0.57
C ALA A 5 6.75 1.68 -0.94
N ALA A 6 7.19 2.66 -1.73
CA ALA A 6 7.28 2.55 -3.17
C ALA A 6 8.62 1.91 -3.56
N CYS A 7 8.56 0.85 -4.35
CA CYS A 7 9.70 0.14 -4.91
C CYS A 7 9.56 0.02 -6.43
N PRO A 8 10.64 -0.27 -7.19
CA PRO A 8 10.52 -0.52 -8.61
C PRO A 8 9.50 -1.63 -8.91
N GLY A 9 8.41 -1.27 -9.59
CA GLY A 9 7.36 -2.20 -10.01
C GLY A 9 6.35 -2.63 -8.93
N THR A 10 6.51 -2.22 -7.67
CA THR A 10 5.65 -2.67 -6.56
C THR A 10 5.47 -1.58 -5.50
N VAL A 11 4.27 -1.50 -4.92
CA VAL A 11 3.98 -0.72 -3.71
C VAL A 11 3.66 -1.67 -2.57
N HIS A 12 4.44 -1.58 -1.49
CA HIS A 12 4.21 -2.36 -0.27
C HIS A 12 3.41 -1.56 0.74
N VAL A 13 2.41 -2.20 1.35
CA VAL A 13 1.54 -1.58 2.35
C VAL A 13 1.40 -2.51 3.55
N ARG A 14 1.55 -1.98 4.75
CA ARG A 14 1.34 -2.72 6.00
C ARG A 14 0.67 -1.86 7.07
N ASP A 15 0.07 -2.50 8.07
CA ASP A 15 -0.42 -1.79 9.24
C ASP A 15 0.77 -1.34 10.11
N SER A 16 0.90 -0.04 10.35
CA SER A 16 1.95 0.52 11.22
C SER A 16 1.81 0.04 12.66
N LYS A 17 0.61 -0.39 13.07
CA LYS A 17 0.29 -0.78 14.44
C LYS A 17 0.46 -2.28 14.71
N ASP A 18 0.51 -3.10 13.66
CA ASP A 18 0.76 -4.53 13.74
C ASP A 18 1.97 -4.89 12.86
N THR A 19 3.16 -4.74 13.45
CA THR A 19 4.42 -5.01 12.74
C THR A 19 4.65 -6.50 12.47
N SER A 20 3.93 -7.40 13.16
CA SER A 20 3.94 -8.85 12.91
C SER A 20 2.94 -9.29 11.84
N GLY A 21 2.06 -8.38 11.40
CA GLY A 21 1.04 -8.64 10.41
C GLY A 21 1.57 -8.78 8.99
N PRO A 22 0.69 -9.16 8.04
CA PRO A 22 1.06 -9.33 6.64
C PRO A 22 1.40 -8.00 5.96
N THR A 23 2.29 -8.06 4.97
CA THR A 23 2.54 -6.96 4.03
C THR A 23 1.84 -7.24 2.71
N LEU A 24 1.02 -6.31 2.26
CA LEU A 24 0.37 -6.35 0.95
C LEU A 24 1.30 -5.76 -0.12
N ALA A 25 1.23 -6.28 -1.34
CA ALA A 25 2.01 -5.82 -2.48
C ALA A 25 1.09 -5.55 -3.66
N PHE A 26 1.18 -4.34 -4.23
CA PHE A 26 0.37 -3.90 -5.36
C PHE A 26 1.27 -3.50 -6.53
N THR A 27 0.78 -3.62 -7.75
CA THR A 27 1.39 -2.89 -8.87
C THR A 27 1.15 -1.38 -8.69
N PRO A 28 1.99 -0.50 -9.26
CA PRO A 28 1.80 0.94 -9.18
C PRO A 28 0.41 1.38 -9.67
N ASP A 29 -0.05 0.82 -10.79
CA ASP A 29 -1.36 1.16 -11.37
C ASP A 29 -2.52 0.76 -10.45
N ALA A 30 -2.45 -0.41 -9.82
CA ALA A 30 -3.46 -0.86 -8.88
C ALA A 30 -3.50 0.01 -7.62
N TRP A 31 -2.34 0.42 -7.11
CA TRP A 31 -2.26 1.34 -5.98
C TRP A 31 -2.83 2.72 -6.30
N SER A 32 -2.50 3.29 -7.47
CA SER A 32 -3.05 4.57 -7.92
C SER A 32 -4.58 4.52 -8.08
N ALA A 33 -5.12 3.45 -8.66
CA ALA A 33 -6.56 3.24 -8.77
C ALA A 33 -7.23 3.13 -7.38
N PHE A 34 -6.59 2.41 -6.45
CA PHE A 34 -7.07 2.30 -5.07
C PHE A 34 -7.17 3.67 -4.39
N VAL A 35 -6.08 4.44 -4.38
CA VAL A 35 -6.06 5.75 -3.74
C VAL A 35 -7.08 6.70 -4.39
N GLY A 36 -7.22 6.65 -5.72
CA GLY A 36 -8.24 7.43 -6.45
C GLY A 36 -9.66 7.17 -5.95
N HIS A 37 -10.01 5.94 -5.56
CA HIS A 37 -11.34 5.65 -4.99
C HIS A 37 -11.49 6.14 -3.54
N THR A 38 -10.38 6.34 -2.83
CA THR A 38 -10.37 6.75 -1.41
C THR A 38 -10.33 8.26 -1.22
N THR A 39 -10.14 9.01 -2.30
CA THR A 39 -10.06 10.46 -2.24
C THR A 39 -11.50 11.02 -2.21
N ARG A 40 -11.85 11.75 -1.14
CA ARG A 40 -13.15 12.42 -0.97
C ARG A 40 -13.00 13.92 -1.16
#